data_AF-A0A836RHF6-F1
#
_entry.id   AF-A0A836RHF6-F1
#
_cell.length_a   1.000
_cell.length_b   1.000
_cell.length_c   1.000
_cell.angle_alpha   90.00
_cell.angle_beta   90.00
_cell.angle_gamma   90.00
#
_symmetry.space_group_name_H-M   'P 1'
#
loop_
_entity.id
_entity.type
_entity.pdbx_description
1 polymer ?
#
loop_
_entity_poly.entity_id
_entity_poly.type
_entity_poly.pdbx_seq_one_letter_code
_entity_poly.pdbx_strand_id
1 'polypeptide(L)'
;QVSISEPAGRVLLQFLKDKGYFKRLMADGISGEVKAKNISRFFDVIQRLSGLLPIDRVNYLVEMIDGLRRGGENPPVAEADLDIDAVNIMTVHSAKGKEFKVVFVTGLNQGNFPSDPGRRGGEIEVPEELLKEKLPRTSHLSEERRLFYVAITRARDRVFLTGCRDVGQKRPREPSQFIAEAFDLHKRELEVLKRGEIKDLKISDEKPVYRERRLERITPNEVDDYLTCPLKYKFIHILRIPVRAHHTVVFGKAVHEAIAFFLKGKIRKRPPDLDRVIQQFRSRWSSEGFISREHEELSFQRGIRVITEFYQRELELPPPSLIEEPFSFPFGDLRIEGRWDRVDLDDEVVIDYKTSENVDQRKADAEARNSIQLAIYALAYKAVYGKAPERTELHFVDNGIIGRMRKIGDKIKKSEQRIATAIEGIRRGDFQPRPVFKACAFCPFNDHCPYEGKQW
;
A
#
# COMPACT_ATOMS: atom_id res chain seq x y z
N GLN A 1 23.27 4.67 22.17
CA GLN A 1 24.26 4.37 21.10
C GLN A 1 23.58 4.25 19.74
N VAL A 2 22.62 3.32 19.54
CA VAL A 2 21.91 3.17 18.24
C VAL A 2 21.22 4.46 17.75
N SER A 3 20.64 5.25 18.66
CA SER A 3 20.01 6.55 18.33
C SER A 3 20.94 7.60 17.73
N ILE A 4 22.26 7.43 17.90
CA ILE A 4 23.30 8.37 17.45
C ILE A 4 23.99 7.87 16.18
N SER A 5 24.04 6.55 15.97
CA SER A 5 24.74 5.95 14.84
C SER A 5 23.83 5.58 13.67
N GLU A 6 22.54 5.39 13.90
CA GLU A 6 21.60 4.87 12.90
C GLU A 6 20.54 5.90 12.46
N PRO A 7 20.03 5.78 11.22
CA PRO A 7 18.85 6.50 10.75
C PRO A 7 17.66 6.41 11.72
N ALA A 8 16.91 7.49 11.87
CA ALA A 8 15.84 7.56 12.86
C ALA A 8 14.73 6.51 12.61
N GLY A 9 14.41 6.25 11.34
CA GLY A 9 13.47 5.18 10.96
C GLY A 9 13.95 3.79 11.40
N ARG A 10 15.25 3.49 11.30
CA ARG A 10 15.81 2.20 11.75
C ARG A 10 15.70 2.04 13.26
N VAL A 11 15.95 3.11 14.02
CA VAL A 11 15.82 3.13 15.48
C VAL A 11 14.38 2.87 15.89
N LEU A 12 13.41 3.53 15.24
CA LEU A 12 11.98 3.33 15.52
C LEU A 12 11.54 1.90 15.22
N LEU A 13 11.93 1.35 14.06
CA LEU A 13 11.58 -0.03 13.70
C LEU A 13 12.13 -1.04 14.71
N GLN A 14 13.39 -0.85 15.14
CA GLN A 14 14.00 -1.70 16.17
C GLN A 14 13.25 -1.59 17.50
N PHE A 15 12.91 -0.37 17.93
CA PHE A 15 12.13 -0.16 19.15
C PHE A 15 10.76 -0.86 19.11
N LEU A 16 10.02 -0.74 18.00
CA LEU A 16 8.72 -1.39 17.85
C LEU A 16 8.83 -2.93 17.84
N LYS A 17 9.91 -3.45 17.24
CA LYS A 17 10.25 -4.87 17.25
C LYS A 17 10.55 -5.37 18.67
N ASP A 18 11.46 -4.71 19.38
CA ASP A 18 11.89 -5.11 20.74
C ASP A 18 10.72 -5.06 21.74
N LYS A 19 9.78 -4.13 21.55
CA LYS A 19 8.56 -4.03 22.37
C LYS A 19 7.42 -4.93 21.91
N GLY A 20 7.61 -5.75 20.88
CA GLY A 20 6.58 -6.61 20.30
C GLY A 20 5.30 -5.85 19.94
N TYR A 21 5.42 -4.60 19.49
CA TYR A 21 4.29 -3.67 19.41
C TYR A 21 3.26 -4.14 18.38
N PHE A 22 3.71 -4.53 17.18
CA PHE A 22 2.83 -5.08 16.15
C PHE A 22 2.15 -6.39 16.57
N LYS A 23 2.84 -7.29 17.30
CA LYS A 23 2.23 -8.52 17.82
C LYS A 23 1.03 -8.20 18.73
N ARG A 24 1.17 -7.21 19.62
CA ARG A 24 0.08 -6.74 20.49
C ARG A 24 -1.05 -6.10 19.70
N LEU A 25 -0.74 -5.26 18.72
CA LEU A 25 -1.77 -4.67 17.86
C LEU A 25 -2.56 -5.74 17.09
N MET A 26 -1.90 -6.80 16.62
CA MET A 26 -2.62 -7.86 15.91
C MET A 26 -3.63 -8.62 16.79
N ALA A 27 -3.45 -8.61 18.12
CA ALA A 27 -4.41 -9.19 19.05
C ALA A 27 -5.64 -8.27 19.29
N ASP A 28 -5.52 -6.98 19.01
CA ASP A 28 -6.56 -5.94 19.20
C ASP A 28 -7.60 -5.89 18.05
N GLY A 29 -7.59 -6.89 17.16
CA GLY A 29 -8.51 -6.97 16.00
C GLY A 29 -8.42 -5.76 15.07
N ILE A 30 -9.58 -5.27 14.59
CA ILE A 30 -9.66 -4.15 13.62
C ILE A 30 -9.03 -2.87 14.16
N SER A 31 -9.26 -2.55 15.45
CA SER A 31 -8.68 -1.36 16.08
C SER A 31 -7.15 -1.41 16.04
N GLY A 32 -6.59 -2.60 16.29
CA GLY A 32 -5.18 -2.88 16.17
C GLY A 32 -4.64 -2.72 14.74
N GLU A 33 -5.39 -3.19 13.74
CA GLU A 33 -5.02 -3.00 12.32
C GLU A 33 -4.96 -1.53 11.91
N VAL A 34 -5.93 -0.72 12.35
CA VAL A 34 -5.93 0.73 12.08
C VAL A 34 -4.71 1.40 12.73
N LYS A 35 -4.40 1.05 13.98
CA LYS A 35 -3.18 1.53 14.65
C LYS A 35 -1.91 1.10 13.91
N ALA A 36 -1.85 -0.13 13.41
CA ALA A 36 -0.71 -0.63 12.65
C ALA A 36 -0.55 0.14 11.32
N LYS A 37 -1.64 0.38 10.58
CA LYS A 37 -1.64 1.22 9.38
C LYS A 37 -1.17 2.66 9.66
N ASN A 38 -1.58 3.25 10.78
CA ASN A 38 -1.11 4.58 11.21
C ASN A 38 0.39 4.62 11.46
N ILE A 39 0.94 3.58 12.11
CA ILE A 39 2.38 3.46 12.33
C ILE A 39 3.11 3.35 11.00
N SER A 40 2.61 2.53 10.06
CA SER A 40 3.21 2.42 8.73
C SER A 40 3.21 3.76 7.99
N ARG A 41 2.11 4.53 8.02
CA ARG A 41 2.09 5.91 7.46
C ARG A 41 3.09 6.84 8.14
N PHE A 42 3.31 6.68 9.43
CA PHE A 42 4.32 7.46 10.14
C PHE A 42 5.74 7.15 9.64
N PHE A 43 6.03 5.90 9.25
CA PHE A 43 7.30 5.59 8.58
C PHE A 43 7.44 6.29 7.23
N ASP A 44 6.37 6.43 6.45
CA ASP A 44 6.41 7.21 5.19
C ASP A 44 6.74 8.69 5.47
N VAL A 45 6.19 9.26 6.55
CA VAL A 45 6.52 10.61 7.00
C VAL A 45 8.00 10.71 7.37
N ILE A 46 8.53 9.76 8.16
CA ILE A 46 9.94 9.73 8.54
C ILE A 46 10.84 9.64 7.32
N GLN A 47 10.52 8.77 6.35
CA GLN A 47 11.31 8.61 5.14
C GLN A 47 11.37 9.90 4.32
N ARG A 48 10.24 10.60 4.18
CA ARG A 48 10.17 11.90 3.50
C ARG A 48 10.99 12.96 4.23
N LEU A 49 10.91 13.00 5.57
CA LEU A 49 11.67 13.97 6.37
C LEU A 49 13.16 13.66 6.38
N SER A 50 13.56 12.39 6.40
CA SER A 50 14.95 11.94 6.38
C SER A 50 15.74 12.56 5.22
N GLY A 51 15.14 12.63 4.02
CA GLY A 51 15.76 13.27 2.84
C GLY A 51 15.91 14.80 2.94
N LEU A 52 15.29 15.44 3.92
CA LEU A 52 15.40 16.88 4.19
C LEU A 52 16.33 17.19 5.37
N LEU A 53 16.68 16.19 6.17
CA LEU A 53 17.53 16.39 7.33
C LEU A 53 19.00 16.51 6.90
N PRO A 54 19.77 17.45 7.49
CA PRO A 54 21.21 17.51 7.29
C PRO A 54 21.89 16.19 7.70
N ILE A 55 21.39 15.56 8.76
CA ILE A 55 21.80 14.25 9.25
C ILE A 55 20.56 13.50 9.73
N ASP A 56 20.26 12.35 9.14
CA ASP A 56 19.15 11.49 9.58
C ASP A 56 19.49 10.82 10.93
N ARG A 57 19.19 11.52 12.04
CA ARG A 57 19.27 11.01 13.41
C ARG A 57 18.03 11.40 14.20
N VAL A 58 17.77 10.65 15.26
CA VAL A 58 16.55 10.80 16.08
C VAL A 58 16.38 12.22 16.61
N ASN A 59 17.45 12.87 17.06
CA ASN A 59 17.39 14.24 17.60
C ASN A 59 16.93 15.26 16.55
N TYR A 60 17.51 15.23 15.34
CA TYR A 60 17.13 16.14 14.25
C TYR A 60 15.71 15.88 13.74
N LEU A 61 15.32 14.60 13.66
CA LEU A 61 13.95 14.22 13.29
C LEU A 61 12.94 14.74 14.31
N VAL A 62 13.20 14.55 15.61
CA VAL A 62 12.29 15.00 16.67
C VAL A 62 12.15 16.52 16.64
N GLU A 63 13.25 17.25 16.51
CA GLU A 63 13.23 18.71 16.40
C GLU A 63 12.40 19.19 15.19
N MET A 64 12.59 18.55 14.03
CA MET A 64 11.79 18.82 12.83
C MET A 64 10.30 18.56 13.08
N ILE A 65 9.94 17.39 13.61
CA ILE A 65 8.54 17.04 13.90
C ILE A 65 7.91 18.04 14.89
N ASP A 66 8.63 18.44 15.93
CA ASP A 66 8.15 19.46 16.87
C ASP A 66 8.03 20.85 16.21
N GLY A 67 8.88 21.16 15.25
CA GLY A 67 8.75 22.34 14.39
C GLY A 67 7.45 22.31 13.57
N LEU A 68 7.20 21.20 12.87
CA LEU A 68 5.98 21.00 12.07
C LEU A 68 4.73 21.05 12.94
N ARG A 69 4.75 20.42 14.12
CA ARG A 69 3.64 20.45 15.08
C ARG A 69 3.37 21.87 15.59
N ARG A 70 4.41 22.66 15.90
CA ARG A 70 4.26 24.08 16.26
C ARG A 70 3.73 24.93 15.11
N GLY A 71 4.09 24.60 13.88
CA GLY A 71 3.55 25.18 12.66
C GLY A 71 2.10 24.78 12.34
N GLY A 72 1.47 23.94 13.17
CA GLY A 72 0.10 23.47 12.96
C GLY A 72 -0.05 22.35 11.94
N GLU A 73 1.05 21.75 11.48
CA GLU A 73 0.97 20.60 10.57
C GLU A 73 0.41 19.39 11.32
N ASN A 74 -0.61 18.77 10.72
CA ASN A 74 -1.24 17.56 11.23
C ASN A 74 -0.99 16.42 10.23
N PRO A 75 -0.15 15.42 10.57
CA PRO A 75 0.21 14.38 9.62
C PRO A 75 -1.01 13.54 9.22
N PRO A 76 -1.03 13.01 7.97
CA PRO A 76 -2.16 12.23 7.48
C PRO A 76 -2.35 10.94 8.29
N VAL A 77 -3.48 10.84 8.99
CA VAL A 77 -3.93 9.61 9.67
C VAL A 77 -4.46 8.62 8.63
N ALA A 78 -4.33 7.32 8.85
CA ALA A 78 -4.93 6.29 8.02
C ALA A 78 -6.41 6.62 7.76
N GLU A 79 -6.75 6.82 6.49
CA GLU A 79 -8.16 6.94 6.12
C GLU A 79 -8.83 5.61 6.41
N ALA A 80 -10.09 5.68 6.86
CA ALA A 80 -10.93 4.50 6.94
C ALA A 80 -10.95 3.83 5.57
N ASP A 81 -10.58 2.55 5.55
CA ASP A 81 -10.60 1.70 4.37
C ASP A 81 -12.08 1.48 4.03
N LEU A 82 -12.58 2.18 3.01
CA LEU A 82 -14.00 2.20 2.65
C LEU A 82 -14.51 0.83 2.18
N ASP A 83 -13.59 -0.07 1.82
CA ASP A 83 -13.90 -1.44 1.43
C ASP A 83 -14.09 -2.37 2.64
N ILE A 84 -13.78 -1.90 3.86
CA ILE A 84 -14.19 -2.59 5.08
C ILE A 84 -15.67 -2.34 5.29
N ASP A 85 -16.43 -3.41 5.51
CA ASP A 85 -17.84 -3.32 5.87
C ASP A 85 -18.03 -2.78 7.29
N ALA A 86 -17.95 -1.46 7.39
CA ALA A 86 -18.05 -0.72 8.62
C ALA A 86 -18.72 0.63 8.38
N VAL A 87 -19.20 1.22 9.48
CA VAL A 87 -19.68 2.61 9.45
C VAL A 87 -18.47 3.54 9.35
N ASN A 88 -18.39 4.28 8.25
CA ASN A 88 -17.32 5.23 8.01
C ASN A 88 -17.62 6.57 8.69
N ILE A 89 -16.81 6.94 9.69
CA ILE A 89 -16.90 8.23 10.38
C ILE A 89 -15.82 9.15 9.84
N MET A 90 -16.21 10.28 9.23
CA MET A 90 -15.27 11.25 8.65
C MET A 90 -15.82 12.67 8.68
N THR A 91 -14.94 13.65 8.46
CA THR A 91 -15.35 15.05 8.32
C THR A 91 -15.98 15.32 6.96
N VAL A 92 -16.77 16.39 6.85
CA VAL A 92 -17.41 16.81 5.58
C VAL A 92 -16.37 17.06 4.48
N HIS A 93 -15.22 17.66 4.82
CA HIS A 93 -14.12 17.89 3.88
C HIS A 93 -13.56 16.56 3.33
N SER A 94 -13.33 15.58 4.20
CA SER A 94 -12.83 14.25 3.83
C SER A 94 -13.82 13.43 2.99
N ALA A 95 -15.11 13.80 3.02
CA ALA A 95 -16.16 13.14 2.23
C ALA A 95 -16.28 13.69 0.80
N LYS A 96 -15.61 14.81 0.48
CA LYS A 96 -15.63 15.40 -0.86
C LYS A 96 -15.11 14.39 -1.90
N GLY A 97 -15.86 14.17 -2.97
CA GLY A 97 -15.52 13.20 -4.02
C GLY A 97 -15.85 11.74 -3.68
N LYS A 98 -16.41 11.47 -2.50
CA LYS A 98 -16.93 10.15 -2.09
C LYS A 98 -18.45 10.12 -2.22
N GLU A 99 -19.03 8.92 -2.26
CA GLU A 99 -20.48 8.71 -2.31
C GLU A 99 -20.87 7.48 -1.48
N PHE A 100 -22.02 7.54 -0.80
CA PHE A 100 -22.49 6.49 0.10
C PHE A 100 -23.98 6.24 -0.10
N LYS A 101 -24.43 5.00 0.11
CA LYS A 101 -25.87 4.65 0.06
C LYS A 101 -26.67 5.45 1.10
N VAL A 102 -26.15 5.51 2.32
CA VAL A 102 -26.78 6.21 3.45
C VAL A 102 -25.77 7.13 4.11
N VAL A 103 -26.15 8.37 4.41
CA VAL A 103 -25.31 9.36 5.10
C VAL A 103 -26.02 9.88 6.34
N PHE A 104 -25.31 9.91 7.47
CA PHE A 104 -25.75 10.57 8.70
C PHE A 104 -24.92 11.84 8.89
N VAL A 105 -25.55 13.01 8.78
CA VAL A 105 -24.94 14.30 9.12
C VAL A 105 -25.34 14.64 10.54
N THR A 106 -24.40 14.50 11.47
CA THR A 106 -24.65 14.66 12.91
C THR A 106 -24.09 15.99 13.43
N GLY A 107 -24.50 16.37 14.64
CA GLY A 107 -24.00 17.59 15.30
C GLY A 107 -24.53 18.89 14.68
N LEU A 108 -25.66 18.84 13.98
CA LEU A 108 -26.30 20.00 13.37
C LEU A 108 -27.00 20.88 14.42
N ASN A 109 -26.18 21.60 15.18
CA ASN A 109 -26.60 22.56 16.20
C ASN A 109 -26.08 23.95 15.87
N GLN A 110 -26.81 24.98 16.31
CA GLN A 110 -26.33 26.36 16.23
C GLN A 110 -25.02 26.54 16.99
N GLY A 111 -24.09 27.27 16.38
CA GLY A 111 -22.72 27.48 16.89
C GLY A 111 -21.83 26.24 16.84
N ASN A 112 -22.25 25.16 16.18
CA ASN A 112 -21.40 24.02 15.83
C ASN A 112 -21.35 23.85 14.30
N PHE A 113 -22.52 23.74 13.65
CA PHE A 113 -22.62 23.74 12.20
C PHE A 113 -23.97 24.37 11.77
N PRO A 114 -24.00 25.68 11.43
CA PRO A 114 -22.86 26.56 11.22
C PRO A 114 -22.05 26.85 12.50
N SER A 115 -20.72 26.96 12.36
CA SER A 115 -19.82 27.28 13.47
C SER A 115 -19.84 28.79 13.75
N ASP A 116 -19.71 29.14 15.04
CA ASP A 116 -19.69 30.53 15.48
C ASP A 116 -18.29 31.13 15.24
N PRO A 117 -18.15 32.15 14.36
CA PRO A 117 -16.86 32.78 14.10
C PRO A 117 -16.23 33.38 15.36
N GLY A 118 -17.06 33.87 16.29
CA GLY A 118 -16.58 34.49 17.54
C GLY A 118 -15.95 33.51 18.53
N ARG A 119 -16.07 32.20 18.31
CA ARG A 119 -15.40 31.16 19.10
C ARG A 119 -14.03 30.75 18.56
N ARG A 120 -13.69 31.10 17.31
CA ARG A 120 -12.36 30.90 16.74
C ARG A 120 -11.47 32.07 17.13
N GLY A 121 -11.08 32.13 18.40
CA GLY A 121 -10.05 33.07 18.82
C GLY A 121 -8.72 32.69 18.15
N GLY A 122 -8.18 33.56 17.30
CA GLY A 122 -6.78 33.46 16.84
C GLY A 122 -6.52 33.44 15.33
N GLU A 123 -7.51 33.64 14.46
CA GLU A 123 -7.20 33.92 13.05
C GLU A 123 -6.62 35.34 12.93
N ILE A 124 -5.41 35.47 12.36
CA ILE A 124 -4.81 36.77 12.04
C ILE A 124 -5.73 37.41 11.01
N GLU A 125 -6.44 38.47 11.40
CA GLU A 125 -7.27 39.23 10.46
C GLU A 125 -6.36 39.79 9.36
N VAL A 126 -6.66 39.44 8.11
CA VAL A 126 -5.95 40.00 6.96
C VAL A 126 -6.28 41.49 6.92
N PRO A 127 -5.28 42.39 6.94
CA PRO A 127 -5.51 43.83 6.86
C PRO A 127 -6.42 44.17 5.68
N GLU A 128 -7.41 45.04 5.90
CA GLU A 128 -8.40 45.39 4.87
C GLU A 128 -7.73 45.94 3.60
N GLU A 129 -6.54 46.53 3.71
CA GLU A 129 -5.81 47.06 2.54
C GLU A 129 -5.27 45.96 1.61
N LEU A 130 -5.12 44.72 2.10
CA LEU A 130 -4.69 43.56 1.31
C LEU A 130 -5.88 42.81 0.68
N LEU A 131 -7.10 43.12 1.11
CA LEU A 131 -8.33 42.55 0.56
C LEU A 131 -8.79 43.38 -0.65
N LYS A 132 -8.63 42.83 -1.86
CA LYS A 132 -9.14 43.47 -3.10
C LYS A 132 -10.66 43.63 -3.12
N GLU A 133 -11.38 42.87 -2.30
CA GLU A 133 -12.83 42.98 -2.11
C GLU A 133 -13.17 42.86 -0.61
N LYS A 134 -14.06 43.71 -0.11
CA LYS A 134 -14.59 43.60 1.26
C LYS A 134 -15.44 42.34 1.37
N LEU A 135 -14.90 41.28 1.97
CA LEU A 135 -15.65 40.06 2.25
C LEU A 135 -16.73 40.35 3.30
N PRO A 136 -18.03 40.25 2.98
CA PRO A 136 -19.07 40.42 3.99
C PRO A 136 -19.02 39.26 5.00
N ARG A 137 -19.42 39.49 6.26
CA ARG A 137 -19.57 38.43 7.30
C ARG A 137 -20.43 37.23 6.83
N THR A 138 -21.26 37.43 5.80
CA THR A 138 -22.04 36.37 5.13
C THR A 138 -21.19 35.37 4.36
N SER A 139 -19.89 35.63 4.13
CA SER A 139 -18.97 34.73 3.44
C SER A 139 -18.80 33.40 4.19
N HIS A 140 -18.53 33.44 5.50
CA HIS A 140 -18.34 32.22 6.31
C HIS A 140 -19.61 31.37 6.36
N LEU A 141 -20.77 31.98 6.61
CA LEU A 141 -22.04 31.25 6.61
C LEU A 141 -22.35 30.65 5.22
N SER A 142 -22.04 31.37 4.15
CA SER A 142 -22.21 30.87 2.78
C SER A 142 -21.27 29.71 2.47
N GLU A 143 -20.03 29.76 2.97
CA GLU A 143 -19.05 28.68 2.85
C GLU A 143 -19.50 27.44 3.62
N GLU A 144 -19.95 27.59 4.86
CA GLU A 144 -20.51 26.48 5.64
C GLU A 144 -21.79 25.92 5.04
N ARG A 145 -22.62 26.75 4.40
CA ARG A 145 -23.77 26.28 3.62
C ARG A 145 -23.32 25.44 2.42
N ARG A 146 -22.22 25.79 1.74
CA ARG A 146 -21.62 24.93 0.69
C ARG A 146 -21.12 23.60 1.27
N LEU A 147 -20.50 23.62 2.45
CA LEU A 147 -20.09 22.37 3.13
C LEU A 147 -21.30 21.51 3.47
N PHE A 148 -22.38 22.09 3.98
CA PHE A 148 -23.61 21.36 4.26
C PHE A 148 -24.20 20.76 2.98
N TYR A 149 -24.24 21.52 1.89
CA TYR A 149 -24.64 21.01 0.57
C TYR A 149 -23.76 19.85 0.09
N VAL A 150 -22.44 19.93 0.29
CA VAL A 150 -21.53 18.81 -0.02
C VAL A 150 -21.90 17.58 0.80
N ALA A 151 -22.14 17.72 2.11
CA ALA A 151 -22.47 16.63 3.01
C ALA A 151 -23.76 15.89 2.60
N ILE A 152 -24.84 16.62 2.31
CA ILE A 152 -26.13 16.00 1.94
C ILE A 152 -26.06 15.32 0.56
N THR A 153 -25.30 15.89 -0.38
CA THR A 153 -25.14 15.33 -1.74
C THR A 153 -24.21 14.13 -1.81
N ARG A 154 -23.60 13.69 -0.69
CA ARG A 154 -22.84 12.43 -0.66
C ARG A 154 -23.76 11.21 -0.58
N ALA A 155 -25.03 11.39 -0.20
CA ALA A 155 -26.01 10.32 -0.08
C ALA A 155 -26.62 9.95 -1.45
N ARG A 156 -26.65 8.66 -1.78
CA ARG A 156 -27.35 8.14 -2.96
C ARG A 156 -28.81 7.79 -2.68
N ASP A 157 -29.07 7.13 -1.56
CA ASP A 157 -30.41 6.58 -1.26
C ASP A 157 -31.09 7.36 -0.13
N ARG A 158 -30.39 7.61 0.99
CA ARG A 158 -30.97 8.25 2.19
C ARG A 158 -29.98 9.16 2.91
N VAL A 159 -30.48 10.29 3.39
CA VAL A 159 -29.74 11.21 4.27
C VAL A 159 -30.49 11.40 5.58
N PHE A 160 -29.78 11.35 6.69
CA PHE A 160 -30.30 11.62 8.04
C PHE A 160 -29.58 12.84 8.60
N LEU A 161 -30.34 13.86 8.98
CA LEU A 161 -29.82 15.10 9.57
C LEU A 161 -30.17 15.13 11.05
N THR A 162 -29.15 15.15 11.93
CA THR A 162 -29.38 15.08 13.38
C THR A 162 -28.63 16.17 14.14
N GLY A 163 -29.31 16.74 15.14
CA GLY A 163 -28.75 17.69 16.11
C GLY A 163 -29.17 17.29 17.52
N CYS A 164 -28.36 17.66 18.52
CA CYS A 164 -28.64 17.31 19.91
C CYS A 164 -29.08 18.54 20.71
N ARG A 165 -30.29 18.54 21.27
CA ARG A 165 -30.78 19.65 22.11
C ARG A 165 -30.15 19.63 23.50
N ASP A 166 -29.96 18.45 24.08
CA ASP A 166 -29.41 18.26 25.42
C ASP A 166 -27.98 17.70 25.34
N VAL A 167 -27.01 18.60 25.40
CA VAL A 167 -25.57 18.26 25.44
C VAL A 167 -24.99 18.31 26.87
N GLY A 168 -25.85 18.23 27.90
CA GLY A 168 -25.42 18.29 29.30
C GLY A 168 -24.99 19.68 29.78
N GLN A 169 -25.40 20.76 29.08
CA GLN A 169 -25.15 22.14 29.49
C GLN A 169 -26.40 22.80 30.09
N LYS A 170 -26.21 23.88 30.87
CA LYS A 170 -27.29 24.62 31.54
C LYS A 170 -28.40 25.14 30.60
N ARG A 171 -28.11 25.34 29.31
CA ARG A 171 -29.08 25.74 28.30
C ARG A 171 -29.08 24.74 27.15
N PRO A 172 -30.26 24.31 26.66
CA PRO A 172 -30.34 23.43 25.51
C PRO A 172 -29.79 24.12 24.27
N ARG A 173 -29.18 23.34 23.38
CA ARG A 173 -28.73 23.86 22.08
C ARG A 173 -29.88 23.94 21.10
N GLU A 174 -29.94 25.06 20.39
CA GLU A 174 -30.85 25.24 19.27
C GLU A 174 -30.42 24.38 18.07
N PRO A 175 -31.37 23.81 17.31
CA PRO A 175 -31.08 23.07 16.09
C PRO A 175 -30.52 24.00 15.01
N SER A 176 -29.59 23.46 14.21
CA SER A 176 -29.03 24.19 13.06
C SER A 176 -30.13 24.65 12.12
N GLN A 177 -29.95 25.86 11.58
CA GLN A 177 -30.86 26.38 10.54
C GLN A 177 -30.81 25.54 9.27
N PHE A 178 -29.69 24.87 8.99
CA PHE A 178 -29.54 24.04 7.80
C PHE A 178 -30.50 22.85 7.78
N ILE A 179 -30.91 22.31 8.93
CA ILE A 179 -31.91 21.23 8.99
C ILE A 179 -33.27 21.75 8.49
N ALA A 180 -33.70 22.89 9.04
CA ALA A 180 -34.97 23.54 8.71
C ALA A 180 -35.00 24.00 7.24
N GLU A 181 -33.93 24.68 6.80
CA GLU A 181 -33.75 25.15 5.41
C GLU A 181 -33.77 23.99 4.40
N ALA A 182 -33.19 22.83 4.72
CA ALA A 182 -33.11 21.70 3.78
C ALA A 182 -34.46 21.04 3.46
N PHE A 183 -35.43 21.15 4.38
CA PHE A 183 -36.75 20.54 4.25
C PHE A 183 -37.88 21.56 4.09
N ASP A 184 -37.54 22.85 3.96
CA ASP A 184 -38.50 23.97 3.95
C ASP A 184 -39.46 23.94 5.16
N LEU A 185 -38.90 23.64 6.33
CA LEU A 185 -39.64 23.54 7.60
C LEU A 185 -39.27 24.69 8.53
N HIS A 186 -40.19 25.04 9.43
CA HIS A 186 -39.84 25.85 10.59
C HIS A 186 -39.14 24.99 11.66
N LYS A 187 -38.19 25.56 12.42
CA LYS A 187 -37.44 24.83 13.47
C LYS A 187 -38.30 24.14 14.53
N ARG A 188 -39.53 24.61 14.72
CA ARG A 188 -40.52 24.05 15.67
C ARG A 188 -41.19 22.78 15.15
N GLU A 189 -41.15 22.56 13.84
CA GLU A 189 -41.72 21.39 13.17
C GLU A 189 -40.74 20.21 13.12
N LEU A 190 -39.49 20.44 13.56
CA LEU A 190 -38.48 19.39 13.64
C LEU A 190 -38.87 18.35 14.68
N GLU A 191 -38.84 17.09 14.27
CA GLU A 191 -39.07 15.95 15.16
C GLU A 191 -38.03 15.93 16.29
N VAL A 192 -38.52 15.85 17.53
CA VAL A 192 -37.67 15.72 18.72
C VAL A 192 -37.77 14.29 19.22
N LEU A 193 -36.73 13.51 18.93
CA LEU A 193 -36.59 12.16 19.45
C LEU A 193 -36.35 12.20 20.97
N LYS A 194 -37.02 11.33 21.72
CA LYS A 194 -36.78 11.16 23.15
C LYS A 194 -35.36 10.64 23.37
N ARG A 195 -34.71 11.13 24.43
CA ARG A 195 -33.40 10.63 24.87
C ARG A 195 -33.55 9.16 25.28
N GLY A 196 -32.95 8.26 24.51
CA GLY A 196 -32.79 6.86 24.91
C GLY A 196 -31.70 6.72 25.98
N GLU A 197 -31.79 5.68 26.80
CA GLU A 197 -30.74 5.35 27.76
C GLU A 197 -29.75 4.34 27.14
N ILE A 198 -28.45 4.48 27.42
CA ILE A 198 -27.43 3.56 26.88
C ILE A 198 -27.72 2.11 27.30
N LYS A 199 -28.32 1.90 28.48
CA LYS A 199 -28.74 0.58 28.98
C LYS A 199 -29.83 -0.09 28.15
N ASP A 200 -30.57 0.67 27.35
CA ASP A 200 -31.62 0.16 26.47
C ASP A 200 -31.05 -0.30 25.11
N LEU A 201 -29.78 0.00 24.83
CA LEU A 201 -29.09 -0.47 23.63
C LEU A 201 -28.81 -1.97 23.77
N LYS A 202 -29.54 -2.78 23.01
CA LYS A 202 -29.18 -4.19 22.80
C LYS A 202 -27.96 -4.26 21.90
N ILE A 203 -26.83 -4.66 22.46
CA ILE A 203 -25.66 -5.06 21.67
C ILE A 203 -26.07 -6.34 20.93
N SER A 204 -26.01 -6.31 19.60
CA SER A 204 -26.26 -7.51 18.81
C SER A 204 -25.14 -8.52 19.04
N ASP A 205 -25.50 -9.78 19.29
CA ASP A 205 -24.56 -10.90 19.28
C ASP A 205 -24.19 -11.33 17.85
N GLU A 206 -24.85 -10.77 16.83
CA GLU A 206 -24.51 -11.02 15.43
C GLU A 206 -23.13 -10.44 15.13
N LYS A 207 -22.18 -11.34 14.83
CA LYS A 207 -20.88 -10.94 14.31
C LYS A 207 -21.11 -10.23 12.97
N PRO A 208 -20.53 -9.05 12.75
CA PRO A 208 -20.65 -8.38 11.46
C PRO A 208 -20.13 -9.32 10.37
N VAL A 209 -20.98 -9.60 9.39
CA VAL A 209 -20.56 -10.29 8.16
C VAL A 209 -19.80 -9.25 7.37
N TYR A 210 -18.47 -9.31 7.40
CA TYR A 210 -17.65 -8.42 6.58
C TYR A 210 -18.02 -8.63 5.11
N ARG A 211 -18.56 -7.61 4.42
CA ARG A 211 -18.61 -7.62 2.96
C ARG A 211 -17.25 -8.00 2.40
N GLU A 212 -17.30 -8.80 1.35
CA GLU A 212 -16.13 -9.18 0.58
C GLU A 212 -15.34 -7.93 0.18
N ARG A 213 -14.03 -7.92 0.46
CA ARG A 213 -13.15 -6.81 0.05
C ARG A 213 -13.24 -6.67 -1.46
N ARG A 214 -13.50 -5.45 -1.95
CA ARG A 214 -13.52 -5.18 -3.38
C ARG A 214 -12.10 -5.22 -3.94
N LEU A 215 -11.75 -6.34 -4.55
CA LEU A 215 -10.46 -6.52 -5.22
C LEU A 215 -10.65 -6.29 -6.73
N GLU A 216 -10.28 -5.10 -7.21
CA GLU A 216 -10.38 -4.74 -8.63
C GLU A 216 -9.20 -5.21 -9.46
N ARG A 217 -8.02 -5.29 -8.83
CA ARG A 217 -6.79 -5.72 -9.48
C ARG A 217 -5.87 -6.48 -8.54
N ILE A 218 -5.01 -7.32 -9.10
CA ILE A 218 -3.99 -8.05 -8.37
C ILE A 218 -2.74 -8.29 -9.23
N THR A 219 -1.59 -8.28 -8.58
CA THR A 219 -0.28 -8.52 -9.21
C THR A 219 0.23 -9.95 -8.97
N PRO A 220 1.19 -10.45 -9.79
CA PRO A 220 1.81 -11.74 -9.56
C PRO A 220 2.43 -11.90 -8.15
N ASN A 221 3.08 -10.86 -7.65
CA ASN A 221 3.71 -10.87 -6.33
C ASN A 221 2.68 -10.93 -5.19
N GLU A 222 1.56 -10.24 -5.34
CA GLU A 222 0.45 -10.31 -4.39
C GLU A 222 -0.15 -11.72 -4.30
N VAL A 223 -0.34 -12.38 -5.44
CA VAL A 223 -0.79 -13.78 -5.48
C VAL A 223 0.23 -14.68 -4.80
N ASP A 224 1.52 -14.53 -5.12
CA ASP A 224 2.59 -15.34 -4.54
C ASP A 224 2.72 -15.15 -3.03
N ASP A 225 2.64 -13.90 -2.55
CA ASP A 225 2.68 -13.57 -1.12
C ASP A 225 1.52 -14.23 -0.37
N TYR A 226 0.30 -14.19 -0.93
CA TYR A 226 -0.86 -14.82 -0.33
C TYR A 226 -0.72 -16.34 -0.30
N LEU A 227 -0.33 -16.95 -1.43
CA LEU A 227 -0.11 -18.39 -1.56
C LEU A 227 0.99 -18.89 -0.62
N THR A 228 2.05 -18.10 -0.41
CA THR A 228 3.10 -18.37 0.56
C THR A 228 2.56 -18.34 1.98
N CYS A 229 1.90 -17.24 2.37
CA CYS A 229 1.22 -17.14 3.66
C CYS A 229 0.20 -15.98 3.64
N PRO A 230 -1.10 -16.22 3.91
CA PRO A 230 -2.12 -15.18 3.92
C PRO A 230 -1.82 -14.04 4.90
N LEU A 231 -1.21 -14.37 6.05
CA LEU A 231 -0.80 -13.35 7.00
C LEU A 231 0.37 -12.49 6.48
N LYS A 232 1.31 -13.07 5.70
CA LYS A 232 2.37 -12.31 5.03
C LYS A 232 1.76 -11.31 4.05
N TYR A 233 0.79 -11.74 3.26
CA TYR A 233 0.04 -10.85 2.36
C TYR A 233 -0.60 -9.69 3.14
N LYS A 234 -1.30 -9.98 4.25
CA LYS A 234 -1.90 -8.94 5.09
C LYS A 234 -0.86 -7.94 5.61
N PHE A 235 0.30 -8.40 6.05
CA PHE A 235 1.35 -7.53 6.55
C PHE A 235 1.96 -6.63 5.47
N ILE A 236 2.19 -7.15 4.27
CA ILE A 236 2.80 -6.39 3.16
C ILE A 236 1.78 -5.46 2.51
N HIS A 237 0.63 -5.99 2.08
CA HIS A 237 -0.24 -5.28 1.14
C HIS A 237 -1.37 -4.51 1.83
N ILE A 238 -1.83 -4.99 2.99
CA ILE A 238 -2.93 -4.36 3.75
C ILE A 238 -2.39 -3.42 4.84
N LEU A 239 -1.55 -3.93 5.73
CA LEU A 239 -1.00 -3.15 6.86
C LEU A 239 0.26 -2.37 6.48
N ARG A 240 0.92 -2.75 5.39
CA ARG A 240 2.16 -2.14 4.90
C ARG A 240 3.21 -2.00 5.99
N ILE A 241 3.35 -3.04 6.82
CA ILE A 241 4.33 -3.05 7.90
C ILE A 241 5.71 -2.94 7.26
N PRO A 242 6.51 -1.92 7.60
CA PRO A 242 7.80 -1.73 6.99
C PRO A 242 8.73 -2.88 7.41
N VAL A 243 9.34 -3.49 6.40
CA VAL A 243 10.42 -4.45 6.58
C VAL A 243 11.73 -3.79 6.20
N ARG A 244 12.80 -4.20 6.87
CA ARG A 244 14.13 -3.82 6.40
C ARG A 244 14.29 -4.36 4.99
N ALA A 245 14.79 -3.51 4.08
CA ALA A 245 15.25 -3.97 2.79
C ALA A 245 16.25 -5.12 3.05
N HIS A 246 16.07 -6.25 2.38
CA HIS A 246 17.02 -7.35 2.45
C HIS A 246 18.01 -7.18 1.30
N HIS A 247 19.30 -7.41 1.56
CA HIS A 247 20.36 -7.21 0.56
C HIS A 247 20.05 -7.90 -0.78
N THR A 248 19.45 -9.09 -0.78
CA THR A 248 19.07 -9.80 -2.01
C THR A 248 18.03 -9.06 -2.86
N VAL A 249 17.09 -8.35 -2.23
CA VAL A 249 16.06 -7.56 -2.92
C VAL A 249 16.66 -6.30 -3.53
N VAL A 250 17.52 -5.61 -2.76
CA VAL A 250 18.22 -4.40 -3.22
C VAL A 250 19.15 -4.73 -4.39
N PHE A 251 19.95 -5.79 -4.25
CA PHE A 251 20.81 -6.32 -5.31
C PHE A 251 19.99 -6.68 -6.55
N GLY A 252 18.92 -7.47 -6.38
CA GLY A 252 18.06 -7.90 -7.47
C GLY A 252 17.51 -6.73 -8.27
N LYS A 253 16.91 -5.74 -7.59
CA LYS A 253 16.36 -4.55 -8.24
C LYS A 253 17.42 -3.79 -9.05
N ALA A 254 18.60 -3.55 -8.48
CA ALA A 254 19.66 -2.82 -9.17
C ALA A 254 20.15 -3.57 -10.42
N VAL A 255 20.29 -4.89 -10.35
CA VAL A 255 20.69 -5.73 -11.49
C VAL A 255 19.61 -5.74 -12.58
N HIS A 256 18.33 -5.90 -12.22
CA HIS A 256 17.22 -5.84 -13.19
C HIS A 256 17.17 -4.49 -13.92
N GLU A 257 17.34 -3.37 -13.20
CA GLU A 257 17.35 -2.04 -13.82
C GLU A 257 18.51 -1.87 -14.81
N ALA A 258 19.68 -2.43 -14.52
CA ALA A 258 20.83 -2.41 -15.42
C ALA A 258 20.62 -3.28 -16.67
N ILE A 259 20.10 -4.50 -16.50
CA ILE A 259 19.76 -5.42 -17.59
C ILE A 259 18.72 -4.79 -18.51
N ALA A 260 17.64 -4.25 -17.95
CA ALA A 260 16.59 -3.59 -18.71
C ALA A 260 17.12 -2.37 -19.50
N PHE A 261 18.02 -1.58 -18.90
CA PHE A 261 18.66 -0.45 -19.58
C PHE A 261 19.47 -0.89 -20.80
N PHE A 262 20.29 -1.94 -20.67
CA PHE A 262 21.06 -2.51 -21.76
C PHE A 262 20.17 -3.04 -22.89
N LEU A 263 19.20 -3.91 -22.55
CA LEU A 263 18.34 -4.55 -23.54
C LEU A 263 17.42 -3.56 -24.27
N LYS A 264 16.93 -2.50 -23.59
CA LYS A 264 16.21 -1.39 -24.25
C LYS A 264 17.09 -0.67 -25.27
N GLY A 265 18.38 -0.50 -24.99
CA GLY A 265 19.35 0.02 -25.94
C GLY A 265 19.51 -0.86 -27.18
N LYS A 266 19.59 -2.19 -26.98
CA LYS A 266 19.61 -3.17 -28.08
C LYS A 266 18.38 -3.07 -28.98
N ILE A 267 17.16 -3.02 -28.40
CA ILE A 267 15.91 -2.84 -29.16
C ILE A 267 15.97 -1.58 -30.03
N ARG A 268 16.52 -0.49 -29.49
CA ARG A 268 16.69 0.80 -30.20
C ARG A 268 17.86 0.82 -31.20
N LYS A 269 18.52 -0.32 -31.44
CA LYS A 269 19.72 -0.46 -32.28
C LYS A 269 20.87 0.46 -31.87
N ARG A 270 20.92 0.83 -30.58
CA ARG A 270 21.95 1.69 -29.97
C ARG A 270 22.26 1.13 -28.57
N PRO A 271 22.87 -0.06 -28.47
CA PRO A 271 23.22 -0.62 -27.18
C PRO A 271 24.20 0.31 -26.45
N PRO A 272 23.97 0.64 -25.17
CA PRO A 272 24.96 1.34 -24.37
C PRO A 272 26.21 0.46 -24.21
N ASP A 273 27.37 1.08 -24.07
CA ASP A 273 28.59 0.39 -23.65
C ASP A 273 28.47 -0.16 -22.22
N LEU A 274 29.37 -1.08 -21.87
CA LEU A 274 29.37 -1.73 -20.55
C LEU A 274 29.50 -0.70 -19.42
N ASP A 275 30.31 0.35 -19.61
CA ASP A 275 30.54 1.38 -18.60
C ASP A 275 29.25 2.14 -18.25
N ARG A 276 28.42 2.48 -19.25
CA ARG A 276 27.11 3.09 -19.03
C ARG A 276 26.14 2.15 -18.34
N VAL A 277 26.17 0.86 -18.66
CA VAL A 277 25.33 -0.15 -17.98
C VAL A 277 25.74 -0.27 -16.50
N ILE A 278 27.04 -0.32 -16.22
CA ILE A 278 27.57 -0.30 -14.86
C ILE A 278 27.20 1.00 -14.15
N GLN A 279 27.29 2.15 -14.83
CA GLN A 279 26.88 3.44 -14.25
C GLN A 279 25.39 3.43 -13.88
N GLN A 280 24.53 2.86 -14.72
CA GLN A 280 23.12 2.68 -14.42
C GLN A 280 22.93 1.82 -13.15
N PHE A 281 23.62 0.68 -13.05
CA PHE A 281 23.62 -0.14 -11.83
C PHE A 281 24.04 0.65 -10.59
N ARG A 282 25.14 1.40 -10.67
CA ARG A 282 25.66 2.25 -9.58
C ARG A 282 24.63 3.29 -9.13
N SER A 283 23.96 3.94 -10.08
CA SER A 283 22.95 4.97 -9.78
C SER A 283 21.72 4.43 -9.04
N ARG A 284 21.52 3.10 -9.09
CA ARG A 284 20.37 2.39 -8.50
C ARG A 284 20.77 1.52 -7.31
N TRP A 285 22.05 1.48 -6.98
CA TRP A 285 22.54 0.79 -5.80
C TRP A 285 22.13 1.54 -4.54
N SER A 286 21.73 0.79 -3.52
CA SER A 286 21.44 1.31 -2.19
C SER A 286 22.23 0.49 -1.18
N SER A 287 22.83 1.14 -0.19
CA SER A 287 23.54 0.49 0.92
C SER A 287 22.59 -0.14 1.95
N GLU A 288 21.28 -0.02 1.76
CA GLU A 288 20.29 -0.57 2.68
C GLU A 288 20.26 -2.11 2.67
N GLY A 289 20.11 -2.69 3.85
CA GLY A 289 19.86 -4.13 3.98
C GLY A 289 21.09 -5.04 4.00
N PHE A 290 22.30 -4.47 3.85
CA PHE A 290 23.55 -5.22 3.95
C PHE A 290 23.97 -5.42 5.42
N ILE A 291 24.58 -6.58 5.69
CA ILE A 291 24.99 -7.01 7.04
C ILE A 291 26.16 -6.14 7.54
N SER A 292 27.12 -5.86 6.68
CA SER A 292 28.32 -5.06 6.95
C SER A 292 28.74 -4.31 5.68
N ARG A 293 29.62 -3.30 5.84
CA ARG A 293 30.22 -2.58 4.71
C ARG A 293 31.05 -3.51 3.81
N GLU A 294 31.72 -4.50 4.40
CA GLU A 294 32.46 -5.52 3.65
C GLU A 294 31.51 -6.39 2.82
N HIS A 295 30.38 -6.83 3.41
CA HIS A 295 29.36 -7.60 2.70
C HIS A 295 28.70 -6.78 1.57
N GLU A 296 28.47 -5.48 1.78
CA GLU A 296 28.02 -4.56 0.76
C GLU A 296 29.02 -4.47 -0.41
N GLU A 297 30.31 -4.23 -0.10
CA GLU A 297 31.36 -4.12 -1.11
C GLU A 297 31.50 -5.40 -1.94
N LEU A 298 31.53 -6.57 -1.29
CA LEU A 298 31.56 -7.87 -1.97
C LEU A 298 30.33 -8.08 -2.86
N SER A 299 29.15 -7.70 -2.38
CA SER A 299 27.91 -7.80 -3.16
C SER A 299 27.90 -6.85 -4.34
N PHE A 300 28.42 -5.64 -4.18
CA PHE A 300 28.54 -4.66 -5.25
C PHE A 300 29.51 -5.13 -6.35
N GLN A 301 30.67 -5.65 -5.95
CA GLN A 301 31.64 -6.26 -6.87
C GLN A 301 31.06 -7.47 -7.60
N ARG A 302 30.28 -8.32 -6.89
CA ARG A 302 29.52 -9.40 -7.51
C ARG A 302 28.53 -8.87 -8.54
N GLY A 303 27.81 -7.79 -8.25
CA GLY A 303 26.84 -7.19 -9.18
C GLY A 303 27.51 -6.73 -10.48
N ILE A 304 28.67 -6.09 -10.39
CA ILE A 304 29.47 -5.70 -11.56
C ILE A 304 29.86 -6.92 -12.39
N ARG A 305 30.32 -8.00 -11.74
CA ARG A 305 30.67 -9.26 -12.41
C ARG A 305 29.48 -9.85 -13.16
N VAL A 306 28.35 -10.01 -12.47
CA VAL A 306 27.10 -10.56 -13.04
C VAL A 306 26.63 -9.75 -14.26
N ILE A 307 26.63 -8.42 -14.15
CA ILE A 307 26.24 -7.53 -15.25
C ILE A 307 27.22 -7.66 -16.42
N THR A 308 28.52 -7.76 -16.15
CA THR A 308 29.55 -7.91 -17.19
C THR A 308 29.39 -9.23 -17.95
N GLU A 309 29.23 -10.33 -17.22
CA GLU A 309 29.02 -11.66 -17.81
C GLU A 309 27.69 -11.74 -18.56
N PHE A 310 26.64 -11.10 -18.06
CA PHE A 310 25.37 -10.98 -18.76
C PHE A 310 25.52 -10.18 -20.06
N TYR A 311 26.16 -9.00 -20.00
CA TYR A 311 26.39 -8.11 -21.14
C TYR A 311 27.14 -8.83 -22.25
N GLN A 312 28.22 -9.54 -21.92
CA GLN A 312 29.03 -10.27 -22.91
C GLN A 312 28.24 -11.38 -23.60
N ARG A 313 27.48 -12.17 -22.84
CA ARG A 313 26.64 -13.24 -23.40
C ARG A 313 25.53 -12.70 -24.30
N GLU A 314 24.92 -11.60 -23.89
CA GLU A 314 23.81 -11.01 -24.63
C GLU A 314 24.21 -10.11 -25.78
N LEU A 315 25.48 -9.72 -25.90
CA LEU A 315 25.93 -8.84 -26.99
C LEU A 315 25.71 -9.49 -28.37
N GLU A 316 26.03 -10.78 -28.49
CA GLU A 316 25.97 -11.55 -29.74
C GLU A 316 24.56 -12.08 -30.08
N LEU A 317 23.64 -12.05 -29.12
CA LEU A 317 22.27 -12.53 -29.32
C LEU A 317 21.41 -11.47 -30.04
N PRO A 318 20.31 -11.84 -30.71
CA PRO A 318 19.38 -10.86 -31.26
C PRO A 318 18.79 -9.96 -30.17
N PRO A 319 18.32 -8.75 -30.51
CA PRO A 319 17.57 -7.93 -29.56
C PRO A 319 16.26 -8.64 -29.18
N PRO A 320 15.83 -8.56 -27.91
CA PRO A 320 14.52 -9.08 -27.51
C PRO A 320 13.38 -8.34 -28.19
N SER A 321 12.21 -8.96 -28.26
CA SER A 321 11.03 -8.29 -28.85
C SER A 321 10.43 -7.26 -27.90
N LEU A 322 10.29 -7.60 -26.62
CA LEU A 322 9.74 -6.73 -25.58
C LEU A 322 10.57 -6.83 -24.29
N ILE A 323 10.73 -5.70 -23.61
CA ILE A 323 11.43 -5.60 -22.32
C ILE A 323 10.67 -4.66 -21.40
N GLU A 324 10.47 -5.09 -20.15
CA GLU A 324 9.77 -4.30 -19.14
C GLU A 324 8.38 -3.84 -19.61
N GLU A 325 7.71 -4.67 -20.41
CA GLU A 325 6.43 -4.34 -21.05
C GLU A 325 5.28 -4.64 -20.09
N PRO A 326 4.40 -3.65 -19.79
CA PRO A 326 3.26 -3.87 -18.93
C PRO A 326 2.21 -4.78 -19.60
N PHE A 327 1.54 -5.61 -18.80
CA PHE A 327 0.38 -6.38 -19.24
C PHE A 327 -0.80 -6.17 -18.30
N SER A 328 -2.01 -6.32 -18.83
CA SER A 328 -3.24 -6.33 -18.04
C SER A 328 -4.30 -7.16 -18.75
N PHE A 329 -4.85 -8.16 -18.07
CA PHE A 329 -5.90 -9.01 -18.63
C PHE A 329 -7.01 -9.29 -17.61
N PRO A 330 -8.26 -9.48 -18.06
CA PRO A 330 -9.37 -9.82 -17.18
C PRO A 330 -9.22 -11.24 -16.62
N PHE A 331 -9.52 -11.42 -15.34
CA PHE A 331 -9.59 -12.71 -14.66
C PHE A 331 -10.83 -12.71 -13.77
N GLY A 332 -11.92 -13.32 -14.26
CA GLY A 332 -13.23 -13.19 -13.63
C GLY A 332 -13.73 -11.75 -13.68
N ASP A 333 -14.05 -11.19 -12.52
CA ASP A 333 -14.53 -9.83 -12.31
C ASP A 333 -13.41 -8.82 -11.95
N LEU A 334 -12.15 -9.26 -11.90
CA LEU A 334 -10.99 -8.40 -11.63
C LEU A 334 -9.98 -8.41 -12.78
N ARG A 335 -8.94 -7.56 -12.68
CA ARG A 335 -7.81 -7.54 -13.63
C ARG A 335 -6.52 -8.04 -12.97
N ILE A 336 -5.81 -8.92 -13.67
CA ILE A 336 -4.43 -9.24 -13.29
C ILE A 336 -3.52 -8.30 -14.07
N GLU A 337 -2.66 -7.59 -13.35
CA GLU A 337 -1.72 -6.62 -13.93
C GLU A 337 -0.29 -6.87 -13.48
N GLY A 338 0.65 -6.52 -14.34
CA GLY A 338 2.06 -6.71 -14.05
C GLY A 338 2.92 -6.24 -15.21
N ARG A 339 4.14 -6.74 -15.24
CA ARG A 339 5.13 -6.42 -16.24
C ARG A 339 5.94 -7.65 -16.58
N TRP A 340 6.16 -7.93 -17.85
CA TRP A 340 7.14 -8.93 -18.25
C TRP A 340 8.54 -8.34 -18.19
N ASP A 341 9.50 -9.10 -17.68
CA ASP A 341 10.91 -8.72 -17.75
C ASP A 341 11.37 -8.74 -19.21
N ARG A 342 11.16 -9.87 -19.90
CA ARG A 342 11.47 -10.05 -21.32
C ARG A 342 10.49 -11.00 -22.02
N VAL A 343 10.15 -10.65 -23.26
CA VAL A 343 9.40 -11.52 -24.19
C VAL A 343 10.12 -11.54 -25.52
N ASP A 344 10.40 -12.75 -26.01
CA ASP A 344 10.94 -13.00 -27.34
C ASP A 344 9.82 -13.63 -28.18
N LEU A 345 9.24 -12.84 -29.08
CA LEU A 345 8.03 -13.23 -29.84
C LEU A 345 8.33 -14.26 -30.92
N ASP A 346 9.52 -14.20 -31.52
CA ASP A 346 9.92 -15.12 -32.59
C ASP A 346 10.05 -16.57 -32.08
N ASP A 347 10.57 -16.73 -30.86
CA ASP A 347 10.71 -18.03 -30.18
C ASP A 347 9.51 -18.36 -29.27
N GLU A 348 8.53 -17.46 -29.18
CA GLU A 348 7.37 -17.54 -28.28
C GLU A 348 7.77 -17.85 -26.82
N VAL A 349 8.77 -17.13 -26.30
CA VAL A 349 9.31 -17.33 -24.95
C VAL A 349 9.06 -16.11 -24.07
N VAL A 350 8.62 -16.38 -22.84
CA VAL A 350 8.60 -15.36 -21.76
C VAL A 350 9.68 -15.68 -20.73
N ILE A 351 10.52 -14.68 -20.43
CA ILE A 351 11.69 -14.82 -19.56
C ILE A 351 11.51 -13.90 -18.35
N ASP A 352 11.83 -14.44 -17.17
CA ASP A 352 11.94 -13.71 -15.91
C ASP A 352 13.37 -13.86 -15.38
N TYR A 353 13.99 -12.73 -15.02
CA TYR A 353 15.36 -12.74 -14.51
C TYR A 353 15.35 -12.97 -12.99
N LYS A 354 16.32 -13.75 -12.49
CA LYS A 354 16.49 -14.01 -11.06
C LYS A 354 17.95 -13.86 -10.66
N THR A 355 18.19 -13.22 -9.51
CA THR A 355 19.53 -12.97 -8.95
C THR A 355 19.92 -13.91 -7.81
N SER A 356 19.13 -14.97 -7.61
CA SER A 356 19.39 -15.97 -6.57
C SER A 356 20.72 -16.69 -6.77
N GLU A 357 21.42 -16.94 -5.67
CA GLU A 357 22.73 -17.62 -5.65
C GLU A 357 22.59 -19.15 -5.55
N ASN A 358 23.66 -19.86 -5.91
CA ASN A 358 23.83 -21.30 -5.62
C ASN A 358 22.68 -22.18 -6.12
N VAL A 359 22.12 -21.81 -7.27
CA VAL A 359 21.08 -22.57 -7.96
C VAL A 359 21.77 -23.60 -8.85
N ASP A 360 21.29 -24.84 -8.82
CA ASP A 360 21.68 -25.89 -9.76
C ASP A 360 20.56 -26.11 -10.78
N GLN A 361 20.84 -26.81 -11.89
CA GLN A 361 19.86 -27.02 -12.97
C GLN A 361 18.57 -27.69 -12.48
N ARG A 362 18.66 -28.65 -11.53
CA ARG A 362 17.50 -29.35 -10.99
C ARG A 362 16.62 -28.41 -10.18
N LYS A 363 17.20 -27.54 -9.34
CA LYS A 363 16.48 -26.50 -8.59
C LYS A 363 15.87 -25.47 -9.52
N ALA A 364 16.61 -25.00 -10.52
CA ALA A 364 16.12 -24.04 -11.51
C ALA A 364 14.87 -24.55 -12.24
N ASP A 365 14.92 -25.80 -12.74
CA ASP A 365 13.77 -26.42 -13.40
C ASP A 365 12.62 -26.71 -12.44
N ALA A 366 12.89 -27.00 -11.16
CA ALA A 366 11.83 -27.15 -10.17
C ALA A 366 11.14 -25.82 -9.85
N GLU A 367 11.91 -24.73 -9.72
CA GLU A 367 11.41 -23.39 -9.43
C GLU A 367 10.59 -22.85 -10.60
N ALA A 368 11.12 -22.92 -11.82
CA ALA A 368 10.40 -22.51 -13.03
C ALA A 368 9.08 -23.27 -13.19
N ARG A 369 9.08 -24.58 -12.88
CA ARG A 369 7.88 -25.41 -13.00
C ARG A 369 6.79 -25.10 -11.96
N ASN A 370 7.14 -24.55 -10.81
CA ASN A 370 6.22 -24.27 -9.70
C ASN A 370 5.91 -22.79 -9.53
N SER A 371 6.62 -21.91 -10.26
CA SER A 371 6.47 -20.46 -10.22
C SER A 371 5.07 -20.02 -10.65
N ILE A 372 4.35 -19.38 -9.72
CA ILE A 372 3.06 -18.76 -10.04
C ILE A 372 3.24 -17.54 -10.94
N GLN A 373 4.37 -16.82 -10.78
CA GLN A 373 4.72 -15.66 -11.58
C GLN A 373 4.84 -16.03 -13.07
N LEU A 374 5.59 -17.10 -13.39
CA LEU A 374 5.70 -17.57 -14.78
C LEU A 374 4.37 -18.08 -15.34
N ALA A 375 3.53 -18.71 -14.52
CA ALA A 375 2.20 -19.12 -14.95
C ALA A 375 1.29 -17.92 -15.28
N ILE A 376 1.35 -16.85 -14.49
CA ILE A 376 0.65 -15.59 -14.77
C ILE A 376 1.20 -14.92 -16.03
N TYR A 377 2.52 -14.94 -16.23
CA TYR A 377 3.14 -14.43 -17.47
C TYR A 377 2.67 -15.19 -18.71
N ALA A 378 2.56 -16.52 -18.63
CA ALA A 378 2.02 -17.34 -19.72
C ALA A 378 0.53 -17.06 -19.98
N LEU A 379 -0.27 -16.83 -18.94
CA LEU A 379 -1.67 -16.42 -19.03
C LEU A 379 -1.82 -15.04 -19.70
N ALA A 380 -1.01 -14.08 -19.28
CA ALA A 380 -0.98 -12.76 -19.89
C ALA A 380 -0.61 -12.85 -21.37
N TYR A 381 0.38 -13.67 -21.72
CA TYR A 381 0.82 -13.85 -23.10
C TYR A 381 -0.33 -14.43 -23.95
N LYS A 382 -1.02 -15.45 -23.42
CA LYS A 382 -2.21 -16.02 -24.06
C LYS A 382 -3.34 -15.01 -24.24
N ALA A 383 -3.58 -14.15 -23.26
CA ALA A 383 -4.61 -13.12 -23.33
C ALA A 383 -4.29 -12.05 -24.39
N VAL A 384 -3.01 -11.68 -24.55
CA VAL A 384 -2.55 -10.65 -25.49
C VAL A 384 -2.43 -11.19 -26.92
N TYR A 385 -1.86 -12.40 -27.10
CA TYR A 385 -1.52 -12.95 -28.41
C TYR A 385 -2.46 -14.08 -28.89
N GLY A 386 -3.48 -14.44 -28.10
CA GLY A 386 -4.46 -15.47 -28.43
C GLY A 386 -3.97 -16.92 -28.32
N LYS A 387 -2.67 -17.15 -28.13
CA LYS A 387 -2.04 -18.46 -27.94
C LYS A 387 -1.08 -18.46 -26.76
N ALA A 388 -0.90 -19.60 -26.10
CA ALA A 388 0.10 -19.73 -25.04
C ALA A 388 1.52 -19.67 -25.64
N PRO A 389 2.52 -19.16 -24.89
CA PRO A 389 3.91 -19.22 -25.34
C PRO A 389 4.37 -20.69 -25.44
N GLU A 390 5.42 -20.96 -26.19
CA GLU A 390 6.00 -22.31 -26.32
C GLU A 390 6.57 -22.78 -24.97
N ARG A 391 7.24 -21.86 -24.27
CA ARG A 391 7.83 -22.08 -22.95
C ARG A 391 7.98 -20.77 -22.17
N THR A 392 8.14 -20.89 -20.87
CA THR A 392 8.56 -19.79 -20.00
C THR A 392 9.82 -20.17 -19.24
N GLU A 393 10.70 -19.22 -18.99
CA GLU A 393 12.02 -19.49 -18.45
C GLU A 393 12.37 -18.59 -17.25
N LEU A 394 13.05 -19.15 -16.26
CA LEU A 394 13.75 -18.40 -15.20
C LEU A 394 15.23 -18.35 -15.54
N HIS A 395 15.76 -17.15 -15.76
CA HIS A 395 17.17 -16.93 -16.08
C HIS A 395 17.90 -16.49 -14.83
N PHE A 396 18.71 -17.40 -14.26
CA PHE A 396 19.54 -17.10 -13.09
C PHE A 396 20.80 -16.37 -13.56
N VAL A 397 20.77 -15.04 -13.49
CA VAL A 397 21.80 -14.19 -14.09
C VAL A 397 23.18 -14.40 -13.47
N ASP A 398 23.20 -14.83 -12.21
CA ASP A 398 24.41 -15.05 -11.40
C ASP A 398 25.34 -16.13 -11.95
N ASN A 399 24.77 -17.24 -12.44
CA ASN A 399 25.54 -18.39 -12.92
C ASN A 399 25.14 -18.83 -14.34
N GLY A 400 24.16 -18.14 -14.95
CA GLY A 400 23.68 -18.41 -16.30
C GLY A 400 22.80 -19.64 -16.46
N ILE A 401 22.37 -20.27 -15.36
CA ILE A 401 21.46 -21.41 -15.42
C ILE A 401 20.07 -20.94 -15.84
N ILE A 402 19.42 -21.76 -16.68
CA ILE A 402 18.07 -21.49 -17.18
C ILE A 402 17.15 -22.61 -16.72
N GLY A 403 16.20 -22.25 -15.85
CA GLY A 403 15.09 -23.12 -15.46
C GLY A 403 13.96 -23.03 -16.48
N ARG A 404 13.46 -24.15 -16.98
CA ARG A 404 12.44 -24.15 -18.05
C ARG A 404 11.12 -24.74 -17.61
N MET A 405 10.04 -24.04 -17.92
CA MET A 405 8.68 -24.56 -17.85
C MET A 405 8.15 -24.83 -19.26
N ARG A 406 8.04 -26.11 -19.60
CA ARG A 406 7.39 -26.63 -20.82
C ARG A 406 6.00 -27.19 -20.48
N LYS A 407 5.21 -27.52 -21.52
CA LYS A 407 3.84 -28.06 -21.41
C LYS A 407 2.91 -27.11 -20.64
N ILE A 408 2.83 -25.88 -21.13
CA ILE A 408 2.14 -24.77 -20.46
C ILE A 408 0.63 -25.04 -20.29
N GLY A 409 -0.02 -25.74 -21.23
CA GLY A 409 -1.47 -25.98 -21.22
C GLY A 409 -2.02 -26.58 -19.92
N ASP A 410 -1.47 -27.71 -19.46
CA ASP A 410 -1.93 -28.38 -18.22
C ASP A 410 -1.60 -27.56 -16.97
N LYS A 411 -0.48 -26.83 -17.02
CA LYS A 411 -0.01 -26.03 -15.90
C LYS A 411 -0.83 -24.76 -15.69
N ILE A 412 -1.26 -24.13 -16.78
CA ILE A 412 -2.14 -22.97 -16.72
C ILE A 412 -3.39 -23.31 -15.90
N LYS A 413 -4.08 -24.40 -16.21
CA LYS A 413 -5.32 -24.79 -15.50
C LYS A 413 -5.11 -24.92 -13.99
N LYS A 414 -4.03 -25.59 -13.57
CA LYS A 414 -3.70 -25.74 -12.14
C LYS A 414 -3.36 -24.41 -11.48
N SER A 415 -2.66 -23.53 -12.19
CA SER A 415 -2.32 -22.21 -11.69
C SER A 415 -3.53 -21.27 -11.62
N GLU A 416 -4.46 -21.31 -12.57
CA GLU A 416 -5.73 -20.58 -12.52
C GLU A 416 -6.51 -20.91 -11.24
N GLN A 417 -6.59 -22.20 -10.86
CA GLN A 417 -7.23 -22.61 -9.60
C GLN A 417 -6.53 -22.04 -8.36
N ARG A 418 -5.18 -22.02 -8.35
CA ARG A 418 -4.40 -21.43 -7.26
C ARG A 418 -4.61 -19.92 -7.16
N ILE A 419 -4.63 -19.22 -8.31
CA ILE A 419 -4.90 -17.78 -8.40
C ILE A 419 -6.31 -17.48 -7.87
N ALA A 420 -7.32 -18.24 -8.31
CA ALA A 420 -8.69 -18.10 -7.83
C ALA A 420 -8.81 -18.32 -6.32
N THR A 421 -8.16 -19.35 -5.78
CA THR A 421 -8.12 -19.63 -4.34
C THR A 421 -7.49 -18.46 -3.56
N ALA A 422 -6.42 -17.86 -4.09
CA ALA A 422 -5.81 -16.70 -3.47
C ALA A 422 -6.75 -15.49 -3.47
N ILE A 423 -7.39 -15.20 -4.61
CA ILE A 423 -8.35 -14.10 -4.76
C ILE A 423 -9.54 -14.26 -3.81
N GLU A 424 -10.17 -15.43 -3.78
CA GLU A 424 -11.31 -15.71 -2.88
C GLU A 424 -10.91 -15.56 -1.42
N GLY A 425 -9.74 -16.08 -1.03
CA GLY A 425 -9.21 -15.95 0.31
C GLY A 425 -8.96 -14.48 0.71
N ILE A 426 -8.40 -13.67 -0.20
CA ILE A 426 -8.21 -12.23 0.01
C ILE A 426 -9.57 -11.52 0.17
N ARG A 427 -10.54 -11.82 -0.69
CA ARG A 427 -11.89 -11.22 -0.65
C ARG A 427 -12.60 -11.50 0.66
N ARG A 428 -12.53 -12.74 1.15
CA ARG A 428 -13.12 -13.16 2.43
C ARG A 428 -12.36 -12.64 3.65
N GLY A 429 -11.21 -11.99 3.45
CA GLY A 429 -10.34 -11.56 4.53
C GLY A 429 -9.72 -12.71 5.31
N ASP A 430 -9.59 -13.89 4.69
CA ASP A 430 -8.90 -15.02 5.29
C ASP A 430 -7.40 -14.78 5.26
N PHE A 431 -6.87 -14.31 6.39
CA PHE A 431 -5.46 -14.03 6.60
C PHE A 431 -4.85 -14.91 7.68
N GLN A 432 -5.38 -16.13 7.86
CA GLN A 432 -4.80 -17.08 8.81
C GLN A 432 -3.36 -17.47 8.40
N PRO A 433 -2.43 -17.57 9.36
CA PRO A 433 -1.05 -17.95 9.04
C PRO A 433 -0.98 -19.38 8.50
N ARG A 434 -0.19 -19.60 7.45
CA ARG A 434 0.16 -20.93 6.92
C ARG A 434 1.64 -21.22 7.19
N PRO A 435 1.98 -21.72 8.40
CA PRO A 435 3.37 -21.88 8.79
C PRO A 435 4.06 -23.01 8.01
N VAL A 436 5.25 -22.73 7.47
CA VAL A 436 6.12 -23.70 6.82
C VAL A 436 7.52 -23.50 7.40
N PHE A 437 8.12 -24.54 8.01
CA PHE A 437 9.39 -24.49 8.75
C PHE A 437 10.43 -23.51 8.17
N LYS A 438 10.91 -23.79 6.94
CA LYS A 438 11.96 -22.99 6.31
C LYS A 438 11.47 -21.59 5.92
N ALA A 439 10.26 -21.49 5.36
CA ALA A 439 9.74 -20.19 4.93
C ALA A 439 9.47 -19.25 6.12
N CYS A 440 9.06 -19.78 7.26
CA CYS A 440 8.85 -19.02 8.49
C CYS A 440 10.17 -18.52 9.08
N ALA A 441 11.23 -19.34 9.08
CA ALA A 441 12.55 -18.95 9.58
C ALA A 441 13.12 -17.72 8.86
N PHE A 442 12.93 -17.64 7.53
CA PHE A 442 13.37 -16.52 6.70
C PHE A 442 12.29 -15.46 6.45
N CYS A 443 11.12 -15.57 7.07
CA CYS A 443 10.05 -14.59 6.90
C CYS A 443 10.43 -13.27 7.57
N PRO A 444 10.41 -12.13 6.87
CA PRO A 444 10.80 -10.84 7.44
C PRO A 444 9.85 -10.37 8.56
N PHE A 445 8.69 -11.01 8.69
CA PHE A 445 7.69 -10.74 9.72
C PHE A 445 7.68 -11.78 10.84
N ASN A 446 8.66 -12.70 10.92
CA ASN A 446 8.69 -13.73 11.96
C ASN A 446 8.51 -13.14 13.38
N ASP A 447 9.17 -12.02 13.64
CA ASP A 447 9.09 -11.32 14.94
C ASP A 447 7.74 -10.66 15.21
N HIS A 448 6.97 -10.37 14.17
CA HIS A 448 5.63 -9.77 14.25
C HIS A 448 4.51 -10.81 14.17
N CYS A 449 4.83 -12.05 13.80
CA CYS A 449 3.87 -13.11 13.61
C CYS A 449 3.27 -13.56 14.96
N PRO A 450 1.93 -13.59 15.10
CA PRO A 450 1.27 -14.08 16.30
C PRO A 450 1.33 -15.61 16.43
N TYR A 451 1.73 -16.34 15.39
CA TYR A 451 1.88 -17.80 15.44
C TYR A 451 3.05 -18.19 16.37
N GLU A 452 2.73 -18.89 17.46
CA GLU A 452 3.67 -19.22 18.55
C GLU A 452 4.35 -20.59 18.40
N GLY A 453 4.08 -21.33 17.32
CA GLY A 453 4.79 -22.57 16.97
C GLY A 453 6.22 -22.32 16.48
N LYS A 454 7.02 -21.66 17.32
CA LYS A 454 8.45 -21.32 17.12
C LYS A 454 9.39 -22.44 17.58
N GLN A 455 8.86 -23.57 18.05
CA GLN A 455 9.66 -24.75 18.36
C GLN A 455 9.98 -25.49 17.08
N TRP A 456 11.17 -25.23 16.57
CA TRP A 456 11.73 -25.82 15.37
C TRP A 456 13.19 -26.14 15.63
#